data_AF-A0A147K4C0-F1
#
_entry.id   AF-A0A147K4C0-F1
#
_cell.length_a   1.000
_cell.length_b   1.000
_cell.length_c   1.000
_cell.angle_alpha   90.00
_cell.angle_beta   90.00
_cell.angle_gamma   90.00
#
_symmetry.space_group_name_H-M   'P 1'
#
loop_
_entity.id
_entity.type
_entity.pdbx_description
1 polymer ?
#
loop_
_entity_poly.entity_id
_entity_poly.type
_entity_poly.pdbx_seq_one_letter_code
_entity_poly.pdbx_strand_id
1 'polypeptide(L)' 'MKTWIYNQLHWIIVIAIGLGFFAGYDFSHSKEDLVALVFGGIGLIGSFVLAFIVEKKKRSENQ' A
#
# COMPACT_ATOMS: atom_id res chain seq x y z
N MET A 1 -22.28 5.23 8.28
CA MET A 1 -20.87 5.00 8.67
C MET A 1 -20.26 3.74 8.05
N LYS A 2 -20.92 2.56 8.09
CA LYS A 2 -20.39 1.30 7.52
C LYS A 2 -19.91 1.42 6.06
N THR A 3 -20.68 2.06 5.20
CA THR A 3 -20.37 2.21 3.76
C THR A 3 -19.14 3.07 3.50
N TRP A 4 -18.86 4.06 4.36
CA TRP A 4 -17.72 4.96 4.18
C TRP A 4 -16.39 4.30 4.51
N ILE A 5 -16.37 3.47 5.56
CA ILE A 5 -15.19 2.68 5.96
C ILE A 5 -14.87 1.63 4.90
N TYR A 6 -15.88 0.90 4.40
CA TYR A 6 -15.69 -0.01 3.27
C TYR A 6 -15.20 0.72 2.02
N ASN A 7 -15.61 1.98 1.84
CA ASN A 7 -15.17 2.81 0.72
C ASN A 7 -13.73 3.29 0.80
N GLN A 8 -13.10 3.25 1.97
CA GLN A 8 -11.72 3.73 2.19
C GLN A 8 -10.77 2.59 2.59
N LEU A 9 -11.29 1.36 2.68
CA LEU A 9 -10.57 0.20 3.21
C LEU A 9 -9.32 -0.13 2.38
N HIS A 10 -9.37 0.05 1.07
CA HIS A 10 -8.21 -0.10 0.18
C HIS A 10 -7.09 0.90 0.49
N TRP A 11 -7.42 2.16 0.80
CA TRP A 11 -6.42 3.15 1.21
C TRP A 11 -5.85 2.84 2.60
N ILE A 12 -6.68 2.36 3.53
CA ILE A 12 -6.22 1.94 4.86
C ILE A 12 -5.22 0.80 4.75
N ILE A 13 -5.45 -0.18 3.86
CA ILE A 13 -4.52 -1.29 3.61
C ILE A 13 -3.19 -0.76 3.06
N VAL A 14 -3.22 0.14 2.07
CA VAL A 14 -1.99 0.72 1.50
C VAL A 14 -1.19 1.47 2.57
N ILE A 15 -1.86 2.24 3.43
CA ILE A 15 -1.22 2.95 4.54
C ILE A 15 -0.63 1.96 5.55
N ALA A 16 -1.34 0.89 5.89
CA ALA A 16 -0.85 -0.12 6.83
C ALA A 16 0.40 -0.85 6.29
N ILE A 17 0.41 -1.21 5.00
CA ILE A 17 1.59 -1.81 4.35
C ILE A 17 2.76 -0.81 4.33
N GLY A 18 2.48 0.46 4.02
CA GLY A 18 3.47 1.55 4.06
C GLY A 18 4.11 1.70 5.44
N LEU A 19 3.30 1.84 6.48
CA LEU A 19 3.79 1.98 7.85
C LEU A 19 4.56 0.75 8.32
N GLY A 20 4.11 -0.46 7.97
CA GLY A 20 4.83 -1.69 8.29
C GLY A 20 6.20 -1.76 7.61
N PHE A 21 6.29 -1.32 6.35
CA PHE A 21 7.55 -1.23 5.63
C PHE A 21 8.52 -0.24 6.27
N PHE A 22 8.06 0.96 6.64
CA PHE A 22 8.91 1.96 7.30
C PHE A 22 9.27 1.60 8.75
N ALA A 23 8.37 0.96 9.50
CA ALA A 23 8.62 0.56 10.88
C ALA A 23 9.58 -0.63 11.01
N GLY A 24 9.59 -1.53 10.01
CA GLY A 24 10.53 -2.65 9.94
C GLY A 24 11.88 -2.29 9.34
N TYR A 25 12.05 -1.05 8.87
CA TYR A 25 13.28 -0.60 8.25
C TYR A 25 14.26 -0.09 9.31
N ASP A 26 15.06 -1.01 9.85
CA ASP A 26 16.24 -0.67 10.63
C ASP A 26 17.45 -0.63 9.69
N PHE A 27 18.21 0.47 9.69
CA PHE A 27 19.35 0.67 8.79
C PHE A 27 20.59 -0.10 9.27
N SER A 28 20.49 -1.42 9.42
CA SER A 28 21.70 -2.22 9.44
C SER A 28 22.26 -2.16 8.02
N HIS A 29 23.52 -1.79 7.81
CA HIS A 29 24.08 -1.69 6.45
C HIS A 29 24.35 -3.10 5.86
N SER A 30 23.42 -4.04 6.06
CA SER A 30 23.42 -5.38 5.50
C SER A 30 22.90 -5.36 4.07
N LYS A 31 23.42 -6.27 3.24
CA LYS A 31 22.93 -6.48 1.87
C LYS A 31 21.47 -6.95 1.85
N GLU A 32 21.02 -7.56 2.93
CA GLU A 32 19.65 -8.06 3.11
C GLU A 32 18.64 -6.91 3.19
N ASP A 33 19.00 -5.81 3.85
CA ASP A 33 18.14 -4.63 3.98
C ASP A 33 17.95 -3.90 2.64
N LEU A 34 18.97 -3.93 1.78
CA LEU A 34 18.85 -3.38 0.43
C LEU A 34 17.88 -4.20 -0.44
N VAL A 35 17.90 -5.53 -0.30
CA VAL A 35 16.96 -6.42 -0.97
C VAL A 35 15.55 -6.19 -0.43
N ALA A 36 15.39 -6.13 0.89
CA ALA A 36 14.11 -5.86 1.54
C ALA A 36 13.53 -4.51 1.11
N LEU A 37 14.37 -3.47 1.00
CA LEU A 37 13.97 -2.15 0.52
C LEU A 37 13.44 -2.20 -0.91
N VAL A 38 14.15 -2.86 -1.82
CA VAL A 38 13.75 -2.95 -3.25
C VAL A 38 12.46 -3.74 -3.41
N PHE A 39 12.37 -4.94 -2.80
CA PHE A 39 11.17 -5.76 -2.91
C PHE A 39 9.97 -5.14 -2.20
N GLY A 40 10.17 -4.56 -1.02
CA GLY A 40 9.09 -3.86 -0.31
C GLY A 40 8.65 -2.58 -1.02
N GLY A 41 9.58 -1.84 -1.63
CA GLY A 41 9.28 -0.69 -2.48
C GLY A 41 8.42 -1.07 -3.70
N ILE A 42 8.78 -2.16 -4.39
CA ILE A 42 7.97 -2.70 -5.51
C ILE A 42 6.58 -3.12 -5.01
N GLY A 43 6.50 -3.79 -3.86
CA GLY A 43 5.23 -4.18 -3.23
C GLY A 43 4.34 -3.00 -2.86
N LEU A 44 4.92 -1.89 -2.38
CA LEU A 44 4.20 -0.65 -2.08
C LEU A 44 3.66 0.02 -3.34
N ILE A 45 4.49 0.14 -4.37
CA ILE A 45 4.07 0.72 -5.65
C ILE A 45 2.94 -0.13 -6.27
N GLY A 46 3.08 -1.46 -6.26
CA GLY A 46 2.05 -2.38 -6.75
C GLY A 46 0.72 -2.22 -5.97
N SER A 47 0.80 -2.15 -4.65
CA SER A 47 -0.38 -1.96 -3.79
C SER A 47 -1.07 -0.62 -4.03
N PHE A 48 -0.28 0.45 -4.23
CA PHE A 48 -0.78 1.78 -4.55
C PHE A 48 -1.49 1.82 -5.91
N VAL A 49 -0.88 1.24 -6.94
CA VAL A 49 -1.49 1.13 -8.28
C VAL A 49 -2.79 0.34 -8.23
N LEU A 50 -2.82 -0.77 -7.49
CA LEU A 50 -4.01 -1.59 -7.33
C LEU A 50 -5.14 -0.80 -6.64
N ALA A 51 -4.83 -0.09 -5.55
CA ALA A 51 -5.80 0.78 -4.88
C ALA A 51 -6.33 1.88 -5.81
N PHE A 52 -5.47 2.46 -6.65
CA PHE A 52 -5.88 3.47 -7.63
C PHE A 52 -6.79 2.90 -8.72
N ILE A 53 -6.51 1.69 -9.23
CA ILE A 53 -7.37 1.01 -10.21
C ILE A 53 -8.74 0.70 -9.59
N VAL A 54 -8.77 0.19 -8.36
CA VAL A 54 -10.03 -0.09 -7.63
C VAL A 54 -10.84 1.20 -7.43
N GLU A 55 -10.20 2.29 -7.01
CA GLU A 55 -10.82 3.61 -6.87
C GLU A 55 -11.42 4.09 -8.22
N LYS A 56 -10.64 3.98 -9.31
CA LYS A 56 -11.07 4.39 -10.64
C LYS A 56 -12.26 3.56 -11.14
N LYS A 57 -12.22 2.25 -10.98
CA LYS A 57 -13.31 1.34 -11.39
C LYS A 57 -14.59 1.63 -10.60
N LYS A 58 -14.47 1.82 -9.29
CA LYS A 58 -15.58 2.14 -8.41
C LYS A 58 -16.20 3.51 -8.69
N ARG A 59 -15.41 4.51 -9.11
CA ARG A 59 -15.94 5.80 -9.59
C ARG A 59 -16.70 5.64 -10.91
N SER A 60 -16.22 4.78 -11.81
CA SER A 60 -16.88 4.50 -13.08
C SER A 60 -18.19 3.70 -12.93
N GLU A 61 -18.32 2.86 -11.91
CA GLU A 61 -19.55 2.08 -11.64
C GLU A 61 -20.63 2.87 -10.88
N ASN A 62 -20.25 3.97 -10.23
CA ASN A 62 -21.16 4.86 -9.49
C ASN A 62 -21.56 6.14 -10.28
N GLN A 63 -21.13 6.28 -11.54
CA GLN A 63 -21.62 7.28 -12.49
C GLN A 63 -22.64 6.65 -13.43
#